data_AF-A0A1P9WSG7-F1
#
_entry.id   AF-A0A1P9WSG7-F1
#
_cell.length_a   1.000
_cell.length_b   1.000
_cell.length_c   1.000
_cell.angle_alpha   90.00
_cell.angle_beta   90.00
_cell.angle_gamma   90.00
#
_symmetry.space_group_name_H-M   'P 1'
#
loop_
_entity.id
_entity.type
_entity.pdbx_description
1 polymer ?
#
loop_
_entity_poly.entity_id
_entity_poly.type
_entity_poly.pdbx_seq_one_letter_code
_entity_poly.pdbx_strand_id
1 'polypeptide(L)'
;MLLTGPNGALALTILDYECSDSPYFMDRNWLIVSLKIRYQNRECVRTAPVLSTWEIELLLKWMRSLDAGHELSPKLSFIEPALSFSNISNKPNDYRLRVKLGPDVQPSWQHGSAPFFLLVEPDKRELQQAVQDLEKQIKRFPVRE
;
A
#
# COMPACT_ATOMS: atom_id res chain seq x y z
N MET A 1 3.65 7.41 2.59
CA MET A 1 3.61 7.14 1.13
C MET A 1 2.35 7.76 0.57
N LEU A 2 2.41 8.47 -0.56
CA LEU A 2 1.23 9.01 -1.24
C LEU A 2 1.29 8.67 -2.74
N LEU A 3 0.24 8.09 -3.28
CA LEU A 3 0.02 7.86 -4.71
C LEU A 3 -1.24 8.61 -5.12
N THR A 4 -1.16 9.44 -6.15
CA THR A 4 -2.25 10.29 -6.63
C THR A 4 -2.72 9.84 -8.01
N GLY A 5 -3.78 10.46 -8.50
CA GLY A 5 -4.36 10.22 -9.80
C GLY A 5 -5.58 11.13 -10.00
N PRO A 6 -6.10 11.22 -11.24
CA PRO A 6 -7.24 12.09 -11.56
C PRO A 6 -8.48 11.75 -10.73
N ASN A 7 -8.74 10.46 -10.56
CA ASN A 7 -9.97 9.96 -9.93
C ASN A 7 -9.76 9.40 -8.52
N GLY A 8 -8.51 9.30 -8.05
CA GLY A 8 -8.19 8.62 -6.82
C GLY A 8 -6.86 9.06 -6.19
N ALA A 9 -6.73 8.88 -4.89
CA ALA A 9 -5.44 8.92 -4.22
C ALA A 9 -5.43 7.95 -3.02
N LEU A 10 -4.26 7.39 -2.74
CA LEU A 10 -4.00 6.55 -1.58
C LEU A 10 -2.79 7.10 -0.83
N ALA A 11 -2.96 7.41 0.44
CA ALA A 11 -1.85 7.57 1.35
C ALA A 11 -1.77 6.37 2.30
N LEU A 12 -0.58 5.78 2.42
CA LEU A 12 -0.28 4.72 3.37
C LEU A 12 0.71 5.26 4.40
N THR A 13 0.33 5.14 5.67
CA THR A 13 1.14 5.53 6.83
C THR A 13 1.29 4.36 7.78
N ILE A 14 2.51 3.99 8.16
CA ILE A 14 2.78 3.02 9.23
C ILE A 14 2.61 3.74 10.57
N LEU A 15 1.72 3.21 11.42
CA LEU A 15 1.38 3.83 12.71
C LEU A 15 2.12 3.18 13.88
N ASP A 16 2.03 1.85 13.97
CA ASP A 16 2.63 1.06 15.05
C ASP A 16 2.73 -0.41 14.65
N TYR A 17 3.23 -1.25 15.55
CA TYR A 17 3.10 -2.71 15.47
C TYR A 17 1.79 -3.15 16.12
N GLU A 18 1.16 -4.20 15.58
CA GLU A 18 -0.10 -4.74 16.12
C GLU A 18 0.08 -5.38 17.49
N CYS A 19 1.03 -6.33 17.60
CA CYS A 19 1.22 -7.13 18.81
C CYS A 19 2.71 -7.18 19.19
N SER A 20 3.21 -6.03 19.64
CA SER A 20 4.60 -5.80 20.03
C SER A 20 5.19 -6.85 20.98
N ASP A 21 4.37 -7.38 21.89
CA ASP A 21 4.78 -8.27 22.97
C ASP A 21 4.39 -9.74 22.72
N SER A 22 3.99 -10.09 21.49
CA SER A 22 3.61 -11.47 21.17
C SER A 22 4.79 -12.43 21.38
N PRO A 23 4.57 -13.63 21.95
CA PRO A 23 5.61 -14.66 22.01
C PRO A 23 5.98 -15.20 20.62
N TYR A 24 5.17 -14.93 19.60
CA TYR A 24 5.42 -15.35 18.23
C TYR A 24 6.16 -14.26 17.45
N PHE A 25 7.32 -14.62 16.91
CA PHE A 25 8.18 -13.71 16.13
C PHE A 25 7.44 -13.04 14.96
N MET A 26 6.56 -13.78 14.28
CA MET A 26 5.81 -13.23 13.14
C MET A 26 4.80 -12.15 13.58
N ASP A 27 4.07 -12.39 14.67
CA ASP A 27 3.07 -11.47 15.23
C ASP A 27 3.68 -10.12 15.64
N ARG A 28 4.89 -10.14 16.19
CA ARG A 28 5.62 -8.92 16.58
C ARG A 28 5.98 -8.01 15.42
N ASN A 29 5.87 -8.50 14.20
CA ASN A 29 6.26 -7.82 12.97
C ASN A 29 5.07 -7.43 12.09
N TRP A 30 3.84 -7.63 12.56
CA TRP A 30 2.64 -7.06 11.93
C TRP A 30 2.53 -5.57 12.26
N LEU A 31 2.18 -4.77 11.25
CA LEU A 31 2.10 -3.33 11.32
C LEU A 31 0.66 -2.86 11.21
N ILE A 32 0.26 -2.00 12.15
CA ILE A 32 -0.94 -1.18 12.02
C ILE A 32 -0.64 -0.10 10.98
N VAL A 33 -1.38 -0.11 9.87
CA VAL A 33 -1.27 0.91 8.82
C VAL A 33 -2.54 1.74 8.73
N SER A 34 -2.37 3.05 8.50
CA SER A 34 -3.44 3.97 8.12
C SER A 34 -3.45 4.18 6.60
N LEU A 35 -4.58 3.85 5.99
CA LEU A 35 -4.89 4.06 4.59
C LEU A 35 -5.86 5.23 4.46
N LYS A 36 -5.37 6.37 3.98
CA LYS A 36 -6.18 7.52 3.60
C LYS A 36 -6.55 7.40 2.13
N ILE A 37 -7.82 7.23 1.83
CA ILE A 37 -8.35 6.97 0.49
C ILE A 37 -9.19 8.16 0.06
N ARG A 38 -8.81 8.77 -1.07
CA ARG A 38 -9.63 9.76 -1.77
C ARG A 38 -10.14 9.13 -3.05
N TYR A 39 -11.42 9.22 -3.31
CA TYR A 39 -12.03 8.76 -4.56
C TYR A 39 -13.17 9.71 -4.94
N GLN A 40 -13.07 10.31 -6.13
CA GLN A 40 -13.97 11.40 -6.55
C GLN A 40 -14.00 12.51 -5.47
N ASN A 41 -15.19 12.86 -4.96
CA ASN A 41 -15.40 13.87 -3.92
C ASN A 41 -15.53 13.28 -2.51
N ARG A 42 -15.07 12.05 -2.29
CA ARG A 42 -15.14 11.37 -0.98
C ARG A 42 -13.74 11.05 -0.47
N GLU A 43 -13.59 11.15 0.85
CA GLU A 43 -12.35 10.86 1.55
C GLU A 43 -12.62 10.10 2.86
N CYS A 44 -11.87 9.02 3.10
CA CYS A 44 -11.91 8.26 4.33
C CYS A 44 -10.52 7.85 4.78
N VAL A 45 -10.42 7.51 6.05
CA VAL A 45 -9.26 6.86 6.64
C VAL A 45 -9.67 5.47 7.13
N ARG A 46 -8.80 4.49 6.93
CA ARG A 46 -8.93 3.12 7.45
C ARG A 46 -7.65 2.75 8.17
N THR A 47 -7.77 2.22 9.36
CA THR A 47 -6.63 1.74 10.14
C THR A 47 -6.80 0.25 10.35
N ALA A 48 -5.83 -0.55 9.91
CA ALA A 48 -5.89 -2.00 10.04
C ALA A 48 -4.48 -2.62 10.06
N PRO A 49 -4.29 -3.77 10.74
CA PRO A 49 -3.05 -4.51 10.74
C PRO A 49 -2.99 -5.46 9.52
N VAL A 50 -2.73 -4.91 8.34
CA VAL A 50 -2.86 -5.67 7.07
C VAL A 50 -1.54 -5.88 6.34
N LEU A 51 -0.42 -5.44 6.92
CA LEU A 51 0.91 -5.60 6.35
C LEU A 51 1.92 -5.91 7.46
N SER A 52 2.85 -6.80 7.17
CA SER A 52 4.06 -7.01 7.97
C SER A 52 5.22 -6.11 7.54
N THR A 53 6.27 -6.04 8.35
CA THR A 53 7.53 -5.35 8.01
C THR A 53 8.11 -5.87 6.69
N TRP A 54 8.10 -7.18 6.45
CA TRP A 54 8.57 -7.77 5.20
C TRP A 54 7.70 -7.41 4.00
N GLU A 55 6.39 -7.27 4.18
CA GLU A 55 5.48 -6.91 3.09
C GLU A 55 5.62 -5.44 2.68
N ILE A 56 5.99 -4.57 3.61
CA ILE A 56 6.40 -3.20 3.28
C ILE A 56 7.68 -3.21 2.44
N GLU A 57 8.67 -4.04 2.79
CA GLU A 57 9.89 -4.20 1.99
C GLU A 57 9.60 -4.78 0.59
N LEU A 58 8.66 -5.73 0.49
CA LEU A 58 8.19 -6.26 -0.79
C LEU A 58 7.51 -5.17 -1.63
N LEU A 59 6.67 -4.33 -1.01
CA LEU A 59 6.04 -3.18 -1.67
C LEU A 59 7.09 -2.18 -2.17
N LEU A 60 8.09 -1.84 -1.36
CA LEU A 60 9.20 -0.99 -1.75
C LEU A 60 9.97 -1.56 -2.95
N LYS A 61 10.31 -2.85 -2.88
CA LYS A 61 11.01 -3.54 -3.98
C LYS A 61 10.19 -3.53 -5.26
N TRP A 62 8.88 -3.79 -5.16
CA TRP A 62 7.97 -3.75 -6.30
C TRP A 62 7.89 -2.34 -6.90
N MET A 63 7.68 -1.29 -6.10
CA MET A 63 7.61 0.09 -6.58
C MET A 63 8.90 0.57 -7.24
N ARG A 64 10.07 0.24 -6.66
CA ARG A 64 11.38 0.53 -7.27
C ARG A 64 11.55 -0.17 -8.61
N SER A 65 11.02 -1.39 -8.75
CA SER A 65 11.06 -2.13 -10.00
C SER A 65 10.26 -1.45 -11.12
N LEU A 66 9.14 -0.82 -10.77
CA LEU A 66 8.36 0.01 -11.69
C LEU A 66 9.15 1.24 -12.14
N ASP A 67 9.80 1.96 -11.20
CA ASP A 67 10.60 3.14 -11.51
C ASP A 67 11.80 2.81 -12.43
N ALA A 68 12.42 1.64 -12.21
CA ALA A 68 13.50 1.13 -13.05
C ALA A 68 13.04 0.64 -14.43
N GLY A 69 11.75 0.59 -14.72
CA GLY A 69 11.20 0.04 -15.96
C GLY A 69 11.36 -1.48 -16.09
N HIS A 70 11.65 -2.17 -14.99
CA HIS A 70 11.80 -3.62 -14.94
C HIS A 70 10.81 -4.19 -13.92
N GLU A 71 9.55 -4.32 -14.34
CA GLU A 71 8.50 -4.85 -13.46
C GLU A 71 8.84 -6.28 -13.00
N LEU A 72 8.92 -6.49 -11.68
CA LEU A 72 9.11 -7.81 -11.09
C LEU A 72 7.88 -8.72 -11.24
N SER A 73 6.68 -8.14 -11.14
CA SER A 73 5.40 -8.84 -11.28
C SER A 73 4.28 -7.85 -11.57
N PRO A 74 3.32 -8.17 -12.46
CA PRO A 74 2.16 -7.31 -12.73
C PRO A 74 1.23 -7.16 -11.53
N LYS A 75 1.35 -8.03 -10.51
CA LYS A 75 0.55 -7.98 -9.29
C LYS A 75 1.41 -8.28 -8.06
N LEU A 76 1.27 -7.46 -7.03
CA LEU A 76 1.77 -7.69 -5.70
C LEU A 76 0.60 -7.99 -4.76
N SER A 77 0.60 -9.17 -4.15
CA SER A 77 -0.38 -9.59 -3.14
C SER A 77 0.35 -9.91 -1.83
N PHE A 78 -0.38 -9.81 -0.73
CA PHE A 78 0.11 -9.99 0.62
C PHE A 78 -0.53 -11.22 1.27
N ILE A 79 0.00 -11.64 2.41
CA ILE A 79 -0.51 -12.73 3.25
C ILE A 79 -1.96 -12.42 3.64
N GLU A 80 -2.19 -11.23 4.20
CA GLU A 80 -3.53 -10.73 4.41
C GLU A 80 -4.10 -10.15 3.10
N PRO A 81 -5.12 -10.78 2.49
CA PRO A 81 -5.58 -10.45 1.14
C PRO A 81 -6.45 -9.18 1.08
N ALA A 82 -6.40 -8.37 2.14
CA ALA A 82 -7.09 -7.09 2.31
C ALA A 82 -6.50 -5.99 1.41
N LEU A 83 -5.23 -6.08 1.04
CA LEU A 83 -4.57 -5.12 0.15
C LEU A 83 -3.85 -5.85 -0.99
N SER A 84 -3.87 -5.29 -2.20
CA SER A 84 -2.97 -5.73 -3.28
C SER A 84 -2.78 -4.63 -4.30
N PHE A 85 -1.64 -4.62 -4.96
CA PHE A 85 -1.32 -3.67 -6.03
C PHE A 85 -1.22 -4.41 -7.36
N SER A 86 -1.68 -3.78 -8.44
CA SER A 86 -1.48 -4.28 -9.80
C SER A 86 -1.01 -3.14 -10.68
N ASN A 87 -0.01 -3.39 -11.50
CA ASN A 87 0.37 -2.49 -12.57
C ASN A 87 -0.47 -2.83 -13.81
N ILE A 88 -1.16 -1.84 -14.35
CA ILE A 88 -1.95 -1.97 -15.58
C ILE A 88 -1.50 -0.95 -16.64
N SER A 89 -0.25 -0.52 -16.54
CA SER A 89 0.37 0.44 -17.44
C SER A 89 0.60 -0.18 -18.82
N ASN A 90 0.33 0.60 -19.86
CA ASN A 90 0.49 0.15 -21.24
C ASN A 90 1.75 0.73 -21.91
N LYS A 91 2.45 1.66 -21.24
CA LYS A 91 3.61 2.38 -21.77
C LYS A 91 4.68 2.56 -20.69
N PRO A 92 5.96 2.67 -21.06
CA PRO A 92 7.02 3.06 -20.13
C PRO A 92 6.75 4.45 -19.52
N ASN A 93 7.09 4.63 -18.24
CA ASN A 93 6.89 5.87 -17.46
C ASN A 93 5.42 6.34 -17.32
N ASP A 94 4.46 5.51 -17.71
CA ASP A 94 3.05 5.63 -17.37
C ASP A 94 2.82 4.69 -16.19
N TYR A 95 2.38 5.18 -15.03
CA TYR A 95 2.20 4.36 -13.83
C TYR A 95 0.71 4.26 -13.49
N ARG A 96 -0.02 3.42 -14.21
CA ARG A 96 -1.42 3.12 -13.88
C ARG A 96 -1.47 1.96 -12.92
N LEU A 97 -1.68 2.26 -11.64
CA LEU A 97 -1.67 1.27 -10.57
C LEU A 97 -3.10 1.08 -10.03
N ARG A 98 -3.58 -0.16 -10.08
CA ARG A 98 -4.83 -0.55 -9.45
C ARG A 98 -4.55 -1.09 -8.07
N VAL A 99 -5.13 -0.46 -7.06
CA VAL A 99 -5.11 -0.91 -5.66
C VAL A 99 -6.43 -1.62 -5.36
N LYS A 100 -6.36 -2.88 -4.97
CA LYS A 100 -7.51 -3.63 -4.44
C LYS A 100 -7.56 -3.41 -2.92
N LEU A 101 -8.72 -3.02 -2.43
CA LEU A 101 -9.04 -2.89 -1.01
C LEU A 101 -10.15 -3.92 -0.67
N GLY A 102 -9.83 -4.85 0.23
CA GLY A 102 -10.76 -5.84 0.75
C GLY A 102 -11.66 -5.27 1.86
N PRO A 103 -12.58 -6.07 2.39
CA PRO A 103 -13.59 -5.63 3.36
C PRO A 103 -13.02 -4.90 4.58
N ASP A 104 -11.84 -5.31 5.07
CA ASP A 104 -11.22 -4.74 6.28
C ASP A 104 -10.66 -3.33 6.06
N VAL A 105 -10.41 -2.95 4.80
CA VAL A 105 -9.75 -1.69 4.44
C VAL A 105 -10.45 -0.92 3.32
N GLN A 106 -11.65 -1.35 2.91
CA GLN A 106 -12.44 -0.63 1.92
C GLN A 106 -13.00 0.68 2.48
N PRO A 107 -13.30 1.67 1.61
CA PRO A 107 -13.85 2.94 2.06
C PRO A 107 -15.15 2.82 2.88
N SER A 108 -15.40 3.73 3.82
CA SER A 108 -16.60 3.67 4.71
C SER A 108 -17.92 3.71 4.01
N TRP A 109 -17.97 4.42 2.90
CA TRP A 109 -19.16 4.56 2.09
C TRP A 109 -19.36 3.39 1.13
N GLN A 110 -18.41 2.45 1.08
CA GLN A 110 -18.58 1.23 0.32
C GLN A 110 -19.23 0.18 1.20
N HIS A 111 -20.35 -0.35 0.73
CA HIS A 111 -21.12 -1.38 1.41
C HIS A 111 -21.00 -2.70 0.66
N GLY A 112 -21.03 -3.81 1.41
CA GLY A 112 -20.94 -5.16 0.87
C GLY A 112 -19.56 -5.80 1.02
N SER A 113 -19.44 -7.03 0.52
CA SER A 113 -18.24 -7.87 0.63
C SER A 113 -17.35 -7.83 -0.63
N ALA A 114 -17.79 -7.17 -1.69
CA ALA A 114 -17.02 -7.05 -2.93
C ALA A 114 -15.82 -6.13 -2.72
N PRO A 115 -14.62 -6.50 -3.21
CA PRO A 115 -13.45 -5.65 -3.09
C PRO A 115 -13.64 -4.33 -3.84
N PHE A 116 -13.17 -3.25 -3.22
CA PHE A 116 -13.10 -1.93 -3.85
C PHE A 116 -11.80 -1.80 -4.64
N PHE A 117 -11.87 -1.26 -5.86
CA PHE A 117 -10.69 -1.01 -6.68
C PHE A 117 -10.48 0.49 -6.83
N LEU A 118 -9.31 0.95 -6.41
CA LEU A 118 -8.85 2.32 -6.58
C LEU A 118 -7.83 2.38 -7.72
N LEU A 119 -8.03 3.27 -8.68
CA LEU A 119 -7.01 3.60 -9.68
C LEU A 119 -6.22 4.81 -9.19
N VAL A 120 -4.90 4.67 -9.16
CA VAL A 120 -3.95 5.77 -8.97
C VAL A 120 -3.01 5.81 -10.17
N GLU A 121 -2.62 7.02 -10.55
CA GLU A 121 -1.85 7.30 -11.76
C GLU A 121 -0.73 8.30 -11.42
N PRO A 122 0.16 7.98 -10.45
CA PRO A 122 1.22 8.89 -10.05
C PRO A 122 2.18 9.16 -11.21
N ASP A 123 2.74 10.36 -11.26
CA ASP A 123 3.89 10.60 -12.13
C ASP A 123 5.17 9.97 -11.55
N LYS A 124 6.26 9.99 -12.33
CA LYS A 124 7.56 9.44 -11.91
C LYS A 124 8.08 10.05 -10.62
N ARG A 125 7.93 11.37 -10.46
CA ARG A 125 8.40 12.09 -9.27
C ARG A 125 7.59 11.67 -8.05
N GLU A 126 6.27 11.55 -8.19
CA GLU A 126 5.37 11.09 -7.14
C GLU A 126 5.67 9.65 -6.74
N LEU A 127 5.91 8.75 -7.70
CA LEU A 127 6.32 7.37 -7.40
C LEU A 127 7.63 7.33 -6.60
N GLN A 128 8.65 8.09 -7.03
CA GLN A 128 9.93 8.16 -6.34
C GLN A 128 9.80 8.76 -4.93
N GLN A 129 8.98 9.80 -4.76
CA GLN A 129 8.69 10.38 -3.45
C GLN A 129 7.96 9.37 -2.55
N ALA A 130 6.99 8.64 -3.11
CA ALA A 130 6.24 7.62 -2.41
C ALA A 130 7.16 6.50 -1.88
N VAL A 131 8.13 6.05 -2.70
CA VAL A 131 9.19 5.11 -2.28
C VAL A 131 10.01 5.69 -1.13
N GLN A 132 10.56 6.90 -1.27
CA GLN A 132 11.38 7.52 -0.23
C GLN A 132 10.62 7.72 1.09
N ASP A 133 9.34 8.09 1.03
CA ASP A 133 8.50 8.26 2.20
C ASP A 133 8.20 6.92 2.89
N LEU A 134 7.99 5.86 2.11
CA LEU A 134 7.77 4.53 2.68
C LEU A 134 9.06 3.97 3.30
N GLU A 135 10.21 4.19 2.67
CA GLU A 135 11.53 3.84 3.22
C GLU A 135 11.80 4.54 4.56
N LYS A 136 11.50 5.84 4.66
CA LYS A 136 11.67 6.59 5.92
C LYS A 136 10.76 6.05 7.02
N GLN A 137 9.54 5.63 6.67
CA GLN A 137 8.63 5.05 7.64
C GLN A 137 9.10 3.69 8.12
N ILE A 138 9.44 2.75 7.22
CA ILE A 138 9.84 1.39 7.65
C ILE A 138 11.13 1.40 8.47
N LYS A 139 12.04 2.37 8.26
CA LYS A 139 13.21 2.57 9.14
C LYS A 139 12.86 2.87 10.60
N ARG A 140 11.67 3.43 10.88
CA ARG A 140 11.16 3.67 12.24
C ARG A 140 10.49 2.43 12.83
N PHE A 141 10.18 1.44 12.00
CA PHE A 141 9.52 0.20 12.36
C PHE A 141 10.34 -1.00 11.84
N PRO A 142 11.58 -1.20 12.32
CA PRO A 142 12.44 -2.30 11.88
C PRO A 142 11.85 -3.67 12.23
N VAL A 143 12.39 -4.75 11.65
CA VAL A 143 12.05 -6.09 12.11
C VAL A 143 12.39 -6.22 13.60
N ARG A 144 11.46 -6.74 14.40
CA ARG A 144 11.64 -7.00 15.84
C ARG A 144 12.03 -8.45 16.06
N GLU A 145 13.12 -8.65 16.82
CA GLU A 145 13.62 -9.96 17.24
C GLU A 145 12.82 -10.55 18.38
#